data_AF-A0AAV1HCW2-F1
#
_entry.id   AF-A0AAV1HCW2-F1
#
_cell.length_a   1.000
_cell.length_b   1.000
_cell.length_c   1.000
_cell.angle_alpha   90.00
_cell.angle_beta   90.00
_cell.angle_gamma   90.00
#
_symmetry.space_group_name_H-M   'P 1'
#
loop_
_entity.id
_entity.type
_entity.pdbx_description
1 polymer ?
#
loop_
_entity_poly.entity_id
_entity_poly.type
_entity_poly.pdbx_seq_one_letter_code
_entity_poly.pdbx_strand_id
1 'polypeptide(L)'
;MHKLFIVVNVVQFDPKRGPIGTTYKKDAKLILEYLAACDECYITDQEKLLSEKGEFSIETGGRTFQLTKDMVSVKRFQKTLHVKEIVPNVIEPSFGIGRIMYSIFEHSFRVRQGDEQRTYFSFPAPVAPYKCAILPLSQKPEFVPFVQQLSEALTRNGVSHKVDDSSGSIGRRYARADEIGVAFGITIDFDTVNKTPHTATLRDRDSMRQIRAEVSELPGVVRDLANDTLTWAEVEEKYPIFEGQECSKKE
;
A
#
# COMPACT_ATOMS: atom_id res chain seq x y z
N MET A 1 -27.70 28.00 1.22
CA MET A 1 -26.78 27.42 2.24
C MET A 1 -27.22 27.89 3.61
N HIS A 2 -27.78 27.02 4.44
CA HIS A 2 -28.12 27.36 5.82
C HIS A 2 -26.81 27.48 6.60
N LYS A 3 -26.42 28.70 7.00
CA LYS A 3 -25.30 28.88 7.91
C LYS A 3 -25.73 28.32 9.28
N LEU A 4 -25.25 27.13 9.64
CA LEU A 4 -25.38 26.60 11.00
C LEU A 4 -24.44 27.38 11.91
N PHE A 5 -24.93 28.48 12.48
CA PHE A 5 -24.33 29.07 13.66
C PHE A 5 -25.01 28.47 14.89
N ILE A 6 -24.21 28.10 15.89
CA ILE A 6 -24.75 27.68 17.19
C ILE A 6 -24.66 28.89 18.11
N VAL A 7 -25.80 29.31 18.65
CA VAL A 7 -25.85 30.33 19.70
C VAL A 7 -25.77 29.61 21.04
N VAL A 8 -24.74 29.92 21.83
CA VAL A 8 -24.58 29.40 23.19
C VAL A 8 -24.77 30.54 24.19
N ASN A 9 -25.57 30.29 25.24
CA ASN A 9 -25.64 31.17 26.39
C ASN A 9 -24.41 30.91 27.26
N VAL A 10 -23.66 31.96 27.60
CA VAL A 10 -22.47 31.86 28.44
C VAL A 10 -22.72 32.64 29.72
N VAL A 11 -22.55 31.96 30.85
CA VAL A 11 -22.51 32.53 32.19
C VAL A 11 -21.10 32.33 32.72
N GLN A 12 -20.39 33.41 33.02
CA GLN A 12 -19.04 33.35 33.55
C GLN A 12 -18.81 34.45 34.58
N PHE A 13 -17.89 34.20 35.51
CA PHE A 13 -17.36 35.29 36.33
C PHE A 13 -16.63 36.32 35.45
N ASP A 14 -16.83 37.58 35.76
CA ASP A 14 -16.11 38.74 35.22
C ASP A 14 -15.28 39.35 36.36
N PRO A 15 -14.08 38.76 36.63
CA PRO A 15 -13.22 39.19 37.71
C PRO A 15 -12.49 40.49 37.37
N LYS A 16 -12.60 41.49 38.25
CA LYS A 16 -11.84 42.73 38.15
C LYS A 16 -10.40 42.47 38.61
N ARG A 17 -9.51 42.34 37.62
CA ARG A 17 -8.09 42.00 37.84
C ARG A 17 -7.35 42.98 38.77
N GLY A 18 -7.70 44.26 38.74
CA GLY A 18 -7.09 45.30 39.60
C GLY A 18 -7.30 45.02 41.09
N PRO A 19 -8.56 45.06 41.59
CA PRO A 19 -8.88 44.77 42.99
C PRO A 19 -8.33 43.42 43.49
N ILE A 20 -8.51 42.34 42.71
CA ILE A 20 -8.02 41.01 43.07
C ILE A 20 -6.48 40.98 43.16
N GLY A 21 -5.81 41.60 42.18
CA GLY A 21 -4.35 41.68 42.14
C GLY A 21 -3.76 42.46 43.32
N THR A 22 -4.39 43.57 43.71
CA THR A 22 -3.93 44.39 44.85
C THR A 22 -4.11 43.67 46.18
N THR A 23 -5.25 42.99 46.38
CA THR A 23 -5.57 42.30 47.64
C THR A 23 -4.77 41.01 47.81
N TYR A 24 -4.72 40.17 46.77
CA TYR A 24 -4.18 38.81 46.87
C TYR A 24 -2.78 38.63 46.27
N LYS A 25 -2.24 39.64 45.57
CA LYS A 25 -0.86 39.70 45.06
C LYS A 25 -0.46 38.42 44.29
N LYS A 26 0.42 37.60 44.88
CA LYS A 26 0.94 36.38 44.27
C LYS A 26 -0.14 35.31 44.06
N ASP A 27 -1.19 35.32 44.88
CA ASP A 27 -2.28 34.34 44.85
C ASP A 27 -3.39 34.73 43.85
N ALA A 28 -3.35 35.94 43.28
CA ALA A 28 -4.35 36.43 42.34
C ALA A 28 -4.46 35.55 41.07
N LYS A 29 -3.35 34.99 40.59
CA LYS A 29 -3.34 34.09 39.43
C LYS A 29 -4.15 32.81 39.70
N LEU A 30 -3.95 32.22 40.88
CA LEU A 30 -4.66 31.03 41.35
C LEU A 30 -6.18 31.27 41.44
N ILE A 31 -6.57 32.44 41.95
CA ILE A 31 -7.97 32.86 42.03
C ILE A 31 -8.59 33.01 40.63
N LEU A 32 -7.88 33.66 39.69
CA LEU A 32 -8.39 33.86 38.33
C LEU A 32 -8.55 32.54 37.56
N GLU A 33 -7.60 31.61 37.71
CA GLU A 33 -7.68 30.28 37.11
C GLU A 33 -8.83 29.47 37.70
N TYR A 34 -9.07 29.56 39.02
CA TYR A 34 -10.20 28.92 39.67
C TYR A 34 -11.54 29.46 39.16
N LEU A 35 -11.72 30.79 39.14
CA LEU A 35 -12.96 31.42 38.67
C LEU A 35 -13.27 31.13 37.19
N ALA A 36 -12.24 30.91 36.36
CA ALA A 36 -12.41 30.55 34.96
C ALA A 36 -12.86 29.10 34.75
N ALA A 37 -12.65 28.22 35.74
CA ALA A 37 -12.98 26.79 35.68
C ALA A 37 -14.31 26.43 36.36
N CYS A 38 -14.98 27.39 37.02
CA CYS A 38 -16.26 27.16 37.69
C CYS A 38 -17.40 26.85 36.69
N ASP A 39 -18.29 25.95 37.07
CA ASP A 39 -19.49 25.64 36.31
C ASP A 39 -20.61 26.69 36.51
N GLU A 40 -21.59 26.68 35.60
CA GLU A 40 -22.70 27.64 35.58
C GLU A 40 -23.59 27.58 36.83
N CYS A 41 -23.78 26.39 37.41
CA CYS A 41 -24.59 26.23 38.61
C CYS A 41 -23.91 26.92 39.79
N TYR A 42 -22.63 26.63 39.99
CA TYR A 42 -21.81 27.25 41.03
C TYR A 42 -21.77 28.78 40.87
N ILE A 43 -21.53 29.28 39.66
CA ILE A 43 -21.49 30.73 39.39
C ILE A 43 -22.80 31.41 39.80
N THR A 44 -23.94 30.78 39.50
CA THR A 44 -25.27 31.32 39.82
C THR A 44 -25.54 31.34 41.32
N ASP A 45 -25.10 30.32 42.06
CA ASP A 45 -25.26 30.30 43.51
C ASP A 45 -24.34 31.30 44.22
N GLN A 46 -23.11 31.49 43.74
CA GLN A 46 -22.23 32.53 44.26
C GLN A 46 -22.73 33.95 43.94
N GLU A 47 -23.42 34.15 42.81
CA GLU A 47 -24.06 35.43 42.50
C GLU A 47 -25.16 35.80 43.50
N LYS A 48 -25.96 34.82 43.95
CA LYS A 48 -26.95 35.03 45.01
C LYS A 48 -26.27 35.46 46.30
N LEU A 49 -25.20 34.77 46.70
CA LEU A 49 -24.42 35.12 47.90
C LEU A 49 -23.79 36.52 47.78
N LEU A 50 -23.26 36.89 46.62
CA LEU A 50 -22.77 38.25 46.33
C LEU A 50 -23.88 39.30 46.41
N SER A 51 -25.13 38.94 46.10
CA SER A 51 -26.28 39.85 46.14
C SER A 51 -26.87 40.01 47.54
N GLU A 52 -26.91 38.93 48.33
CA GLU A 52 -27.47 38.91 49.68
C GLU A 52 -26.47 39.35 50.75
N LYS A 53 -25.24 38.84 50.69
CA LYS A 53 -24.20 39.04 51.72
C LYS A 53 -23.08 39.98 51.27
N GLY A 54 -22.96 40.24 49.97
CA GLY A 54 -21.90 41.11 49.40
C GLY A 54 -20.56 40.41 49.15
N GLU A 55 -20.41 39.16 49.61
CA GLU A 55 -19.18 38.38 49.53
C GLU A 55 -19.45 36.86 49.50
N PHE A 56 -18.44 36.10 49.03
CA PHE A 56 -18.41 34.64 49.10
C PHE A 56 -16.97 34.15 49.26
N SER A 57 -16.79 32.92 49.73
CA SER A 57 -15.47 32.30 49.91
C SER A 57 -15.23 31.19 48.89
N ILE A 58 -14.01 31.13 48.35
CA ILE A 58 -13.53 30.04 47.49
C ILE A 58 -12.34 29.35 48.15
N GLU A 59 -12.18 28.06 47.87
CA GLU A 59 -11.02 27.28 48.31
C GLU A 59 -10.22 26.82 47.10
N THR A 60 -8.96 27.25 47.01
CA THR A 60 -8.05 26.85 45.93
C THR A 60 -6.61 26.83 46.43
N GLY A 61 -5.81 25.86 45.97
CA GLY A 61 -4.42 25.71 46.41
C GLY A 61 -4.25 25.47 47.93
N GLY A 62 -5.27 24.90 48.59
CA GLY A 62 -5.24 24.64 50.04
C GLY A 62 -5.45 25.88 50.93
N ARG A 63 -5.94 26.99 50.37
CA ARG A 63 -6.25 28.23 51.09
C ARG A 63 -7.66 28.71 50.75
N THR A 64 -8.28 29.40 51.71
CA THR A 64 -9.59 30.03 51.56
C THR A 64 -9.43 31.51 51.23
N PHE A 65 -10.10 32.00 50.19
CA PHE A 65 -10.07 33.39 49.75
C PHE A 65 -11.48 33.98 49.73
N GLN A 66 -11.64 35.22 50.20
CA GLN A 66 -12.94 35.91 50.20
C GLN A 66 -13.05 36.88 49.03
N LEU A 67 -14.10 36.75 48.23
CA LEU A 67 -14.32 37.57 47.05
C LEU A 67 -15.56 38.43 47.27
N THR A 68 -15.39 39.75 47.12
CA THR A 68 -16.46 40.73 47.29
C THR A 68 -17.00 41.19 45.94
N LYS A 69 -18.15 41.87 45.97
CA LYS A 69 -18.81 42.45 44.78
C LYS A 69 -17.93 43.42 43.98
N ASP A 70 -16.95 44.06 44.63
CA ASP A 70 -16.00 44.95 43.95
C ASP A 70 -14.95 44.18 43.15
N MET A 71 -14.66 42.94 43.54
CA MET A 71 -13.65 42.08 42.94
C MET A 71 -14.20 41.21 41.81
N VAL A 72 -15.43 40.70 41.95
CA VAL A 72 -16.02 39.77 40.98
C VAL A 72 -17.47 40.15 40.71
N SER A 73 -17.83 40.15 39.42
CA SER A 73 -19.21 40.23 38.97
C SER A 73 -19.53 39.03 38.09
N VAL A 74 -20.80 38.77 37.80
CA VAL A 74 -21.21 37.71 36.88
C VAL A 74 -21.72 38.34 35.59
N LYS A 75 -21.26 37.83 34.45
CA LYS A 75 -21.65 38.30 33.13
C LYS A 75 -22.39 37.21 32.38
N ARG A 76 -23.57 37.54 31.88
CA ARG A 76 -24.39 36.68 31.02
C ARG A 76 -24.48 37.28 29.63
N PHE A 77 -24.12 36.51 28.62
CA PHE A 77 -24.20 36.96 27.23
C PHE A 77 -24.36 35.79 26.27
N GLN A 78 -24.84 36.09 25.07
CA GLN A 78 -24.95 35.11 23.99
C GLN A 78 -23.72 35.17 23.11
N LYS A 79 -23.10 34.02 22.85
CA LYS A 79 -21.97 33.88 21.92
C LYS A 79 -22.41 33.07 20.72
N THR A 80 -22.25 33.65 19.53
CA THR A 80 -22.51 32.95 18.27
C THR A 80 -21.22 32.27 17.81
N LEU A 81 -21.23 30.94 17.71
CA LEU A 81 -20.13 30.15 17.18
C LEU A 81 -20.38 29.89 15.69
N HIS A 82 -19.49 30.44 14.85
CA HIS A 82 -19.56 30.30 13.40
C HIS A 82 -18.83 29.07 12.87
N VAL A 83 -17.93 28.49 13.67
CA VAL A 83 -17.11 27.35 13.31
C VAL A 83 -17.11 26.34 14.44
N LYS A 84 -17.09 25.05 14.08
CA LYS A 84 -16.85 23.94 15.00
C LYS A 84 -15.47 23.38 14.68
N GLU A 85 -14.59 23.41 15.67
CA GLU A 85 -13.30 22.74 15.58
C GLU A 85 -13.53 21.23 15.71
N ILE A 86 -12.96 20.45 14.79
CA ILE A 86 -13.08 18.99 14.75
C ILE A 86 -11.67 18.43 14.80
N VAL A 87 -11.42 17.53 15.74
CA VAL A 87 -10.21 16.72 15.79
C VAL A 87 -10.51 15.41 15.04
N PRO A 88 -9.98 15.20 13.82
CA PRO A 88 -10.26 14.01 13.06
C PRO A 88 -9.62 12.76 13.68
N ASN A 89 -10.35 11.65 13.69
CA ASN A 89 -9.79 10.35 14.03
C ASN A 89 -8.92 9.83 12.88
N VAL A 90 -7.79 9.20 13.21
CA VAL A 90 -6.85 8.64 12.23
C VAL A 90 -6.97 7.12 12.22
N ILE A 91 -7.16 6.55 11.03
CA ILE A 91 -7.04 5.12 10.77
C ILE A 91 -5.78 4.90 9.93
N GLU A 92 -4.82 4.16 10.46
CA GLU A 92 -3.53 3.93 9.80
C GLU A 92 -3.38 2.44 9.46
N PRO A 93 -3.70 2.03 8.21
CA PRO A 93 -3.34 0.71 7.73
C PRO A 93 -1.83 0.65 7.45
N SER A 94 -1.12 -0.21 8.19
CA SER A 94 0.32 -0.39 8.05
C SER A 94 0.66 -1.78 7.53
N PHE A 95 1.36 -1.85 6.39
CA PHE A 95 1.69 -3.10 5.69
C PHE A 95 3.18 -3.41 5.77
N GLY A 96 3.53 -4.50 6.44
CA GLY A 96 4.90 -4.99 6.50
C GLY A 96 5.31 -5.75 5.24
N ILE A 97 5.80 -5.04 4.22
CA ILE A 97 6.17 -5.62 2.90
C ILE A 97 7.12 -6.83 3.03
N GLY A 98 8.10 -6.77 3.94
CA GLY A 98 9.02 -7.90 4.16
C GLY A 98 8.32 -9.16 4.65
N ARG A 99 7.32 -9.04 5.54
CA ARG A 99 6.53 -10.19 6.01
C ARG A 99 5.60 -10.72 4.91
N ILE A 100 4.98 -9.81 4.16
CA ILE A 100 4.13 -10.20 3.02
C ILE A 100 4.95 -10.97 1.99
N MET A 101 6.14 -10.50 1.64
CA MET A 101 7.05 -11.17 0.72
C MET A 101 7.48 -12.54 1.23
N TYR A 102 7.85 -12.64 2.51
CA TYR A 102 8.21 -13.93 3.12
C TYR A 102 7.03 -14.92 3.11
N SER A 103 5.82 -14.47 3.44
CA SER A 103 4.62 -15.31 3.33
C SER A 103 4.35 -15.78 1.91
N ILE A 104 4.59 -14.92 0.90
CA ILE A 104 4.49 -15.31 -0.51
C ILE A 104 5.52 -16.39 -0.83
N PHE A 105 6.77 -16.28 -0.35
CA PHE A 105 7.78 -17.32 -0.56
C PHE A 105 7.33 -18.67 0.01
N GLU A 106 6.92 -18.74 1.28
CA GLU A 106 6.47 -20.01 1.87
C GLU A 106 5.25 -20.58 1.15
N HIS A 107 4.26 -19.74 0.79
CA HIS A 107 3.04 -20.19 0.15
C HIS A 107 3.23 -20.61 -1.32
N SER A 108 4.25 -20.09 -2.01
CA SER A 108 4.50 -20.35 -3.43
C SER A 108 5.66 -21.30 -3.69
N PHE A 109 6.51 -21.61 -2.71
CA PHE A 109 7.61 -22.57 -2.87
C PHE A 109 7.10 -23.99 -3.13
N ARG A 110 7.65 -24.63 -4.15
CA ARG A 110 7.27 -25.97 -4.59
C ARG A 110 8.51 -26.75 -5.05
N VAL A 111 8.42 -28.07 -4.98
CA VAL A 111 9.42 -29.01 -5.49
C VAL A 111 8.80 -29.82 -6.63
N ARG A 112 9.53 -30.04 -7.72
CA ARG A 112 9.04 -30.85 -8.84
C ARG A 112 8.94 -32.32 -8.45
N GLN A 113 7.89 -32.99 -8.92
CA GLN A 113 7.75 -34.42 -8.71
C GLN A 113 8.85 -35.17 -9.47
N GLY A 114 9.55 -36.08 -8.80
CA GLY A 114 10.60 -36.91 -9.37
C GLY A 114 12.00 -36.28 -9.43
N ASP A 115 12.16 -35.02 -9.03
CA ASP A 115 13.47 -34.36 -8.94
C ASP A 115 13.49 -33.35 -7.79
N GLU A 116 13.95 -33.79 -6.61
CA GLU A 116 14.01 -32.97 -5.39
C GLU A 116 14.94 -31.76 -5.51
N GLN A 117 15.87 -31.77 -6.46
CA GLN A 117 16.76 -30.64 -6.71
C GLN A 117 16.08 -29.53 -7.51
N ARG A 118 14.95 -29.82 -8.18
CA ARG A 118 14.23 -28.85 -8.98
C ARG A 118 13.12 -28.20 -8.16
N THR A 119 13.46 -27.06 -7.58
CA THR A 119 12.52 -26.21 -6.85
C THR A 119 12.03 -25.06 -7.74
N TYR A 120 10.87 -24.50 -7.43
CA TYR A 120 10.32 -23.32 -8.11
C TYR A 120 9.39 -22.54 -7.20
N PHE A 121 9.20 -21.26 -7.50
CA PHE A 121 8.18 -20.44 -6.86
C PHE A 121 6.99 -20.21 -7.79
N SER A 122 5.79 -20.62 -7.35
CA SER A 122 4.52 -20.36 -8.02
C SER A 122 4.05 -18.91 -7.79
N PHE A 123 4.88 -17.93 -8.18
CA PHE A 123 4.47 -16.52 -8.12
C PHE A 123 3.39 -16.21 -9.15
N PRO A 124 2.32 -15.47 -8.79
CA PRO A 124 1.38 -14.94 -9.78
C PRO A 124 2.12 -14.09 -10.81
N ALA A 125 1.73 -14.19 -12.09
CA ALA A 125 2.42 -13.51 -13.18
C ALA A 125 2.60 -11.99 -12.97
N PRO A 126 1.62 -11.24 -12.42
CA PRO A 126 1.78 -9.81 -12.15
C PRO A 126 2.92 -9.45 -11.17
N VAL A 127 3.25 -10.36 -10.24
CA VAL A 127 4.28 -10.11 -9.20
C VAL A 127 5.54 -10.95 -9.38
N ALA A 128 5.57 -11.86 -10.35
CA ALA A 128 6.79 -12.63 -10.68
C ALA A 128 7.97 -11.68 -11.02
N PRO A 129 9.20 -11.96 -10.54
CA PRO A 129 10.36 -11.06 -10.73
C PRO A 129 10.65 -10.75 -12.20
N TYR A 130 10.65 -11.81 -13.03
CA TYR A 130 10.67 -11.72 -14.48
C TYR A 130 9.43 -12.41 -15.02
N LYS A 131 8.80 -11.79 -16.01
CA LYS A 131 7.63 -12.37 -16.67
C LYS A 131 8.05 -13.46 -17.64
N CYS A 132 9.19 -13.27 -18.31
CA CYS A 132 9.65 -14.17 -19.36
C CYS A 132 11.14 -14.51 -19.25
N ALA A 133 11.49 -15.75 -19.56
CA ALA A 133 12.84 -16.14 -19.93
C ALA A 133 12.93 -16.35 -21.45
N ILE A 134 14.01 -15.91 -22.10
CA ILE A 134 14.30 -16.25 -23.51
C ILE A 134 15.44 -17.27 -23.51
N LEU A 135 15.16 -18.44 -24.08
CA LEU A 135 16.01 -19.63 -23.96
C LEU A 135 16.26 -20.25 -25.37
N PRO A 136 17.40 -19.97 -26.03
CA PRO A 136 17.71 -20.63 -27.29
C PRO A 136 18.02 -22.12 -27.08
N LEU A 137 17.60 -23.06 -27.92
CA LEU A 137 17.75 -24.49 -27.65
C LEU A 137 19.21 -24.93 -27.46
N SER A 138 20.15 -24.24 -28.14
CA SER A 138 21.60 -24.40 -27.96
C SER A 138 22.32 -23.06 -28.16
N GLN A 139 23.66 -23.06 -28.14
CA GLN A 139 24.49 -21.86 -28.35
C GLN A 139 24.85 -21.61 -29.83
N LYS A 140 24.07 -22.18 -30.75
CA LYS A 140 24.32 -21.99 -32.19
C LYS A 140 24.09 -20.53 -32.60
N PRO A 141 24.94 -19.95 -33.45
CA PRO A 141 24.79 -18.57 -33.91
C PRO A 141 23.46 -18.29 -34.61
N GLU A 142 22.86 -19.31 -35.24
CA GLU A 142 21.56 -19.21 -35.94
C GLU A 142 20.38 -18.80 -35.03
N PHE A 143 20.49 -18.99 -33.70
CA PHE A 143 19.46 -18.57 -32.75
C PHE A 143 19.62 -17.13 -32.27
N VAL A 144 20.83 -16.55 -32.36
CA VAL A 144 21.14 -15.22 -31.80
C VAL A 144 20.24 -14.11 -32.37
N PRO A 145 19.95 -14.04 -33.68
CA PRO A 145 19.06 -13.01 -34.22
C PRO A 145 17.65 -13.07 -33.61
N PHE A 146 17.09 -14.26 -33.43
CA PHE A 146 15.77 -14.44 -32.83
C PHE A 146 15.76 -14.08 -31.34
N VAL A 147 16.83 -14.40 -30.60
CA VAL A 147 16.98 -14.00 -29.19
C VAL A 147 16.97 -12.48 -29.05
N GLN A 148 17.76 -11.79 -29.87
CA GLN A 148 17.84 -10.32 -29.86
C GLN A 148 16.49 -9.69 -30.24
N GLN A 149 15.88 -10.17 -31.32
CA GLN A 149 14.56 -9.71 -31.78
C GLN A 149 13.50 -9.84 -30.68
N LEU A 150 13.43 -10.99 -30.00
CA LEU A 150 12.47 -11.21 -28.92
C LEU A 150 12.77 -10.36 -27.69
N SER A 151 14.04 -10.22 -27.31
CA SER A 151 14.43 -9.39 -26.16
C SER A 151 14.04 -7.93 -26.36
N GLU A 152 14.32 -7.37 -27.53
CA GLU A 152 13.88 -6.01 -27.87
C GLU A 152 12.36 -5.89 -27.92
N ALA A 153 11.66 -6.88 -28.48
CA ALA A 153 10.21 -6.86 -28.58
C ALA A 153 9.52 -6.96 -27.20
N LEU A 154 10.05 -7.76 -26.28
CA LEU A 154 9.59 -7.79 -24.88
C LEU A 154 9.87 -6.47 -24.18
N THR A 155 11.05 -5.87 -24.39
CA THR A 155 11.38 -4.53 -23.87
C THR A 155 10.38 -3.48 -24.35
N ARG A 156 10.07 -3.45 -25.65
CA ARG A 156 9.07 -2.54 -26.24
C ARG A 156 7.67 -2.72 -25.67
N ASN A 157 7.33 -3.93 -25.21
CA ASN A 157 6.05 -4.22 -24.56
C ASN A 157 6.07 -3.98 -23.04
N GLY A 158 7.17 -3.46 -22.47
CA GLY A 158 7.29 -3.24 -21.03
C GLY A 158 7.35 -4.53 -20.20
N VAL A 159 7.73 -5.65 -20.83
CA VAL A 159 7.79 -6.96 -20.18
C VAL A 159 9.17 -7.22 -19.61
N SER A 160 9.27 -7.35 -18.28
CA SER A 160 10.53 -7.74 -17.63
C SER A 160 10.89 -9.16 -18.04
N HIS A 161 12.10 -9.34 -18.56
CA HIS A 161 12.56 -10.62 -19.07
C HIS A 161 14.05 -10.84 -18.80
N LYS A 162 14.48 -12.11 -18.89
CA LYS A 162 15.87 -12.51 -18.77
C LYS A 162 16.25 -13.42 -19.93
N VAL A 163 17.40 -13.15 -20.55
CA VAL A 163 18.00 -14.05 -21.54
C VAL A 163 18.91 -15.03 -20.81
N ASP A 164 18.75 -16.33 -21.09
CA ASP A 164 19.67 -17.36 -20.61
C ASP A 164 20.16 -18.22 -21.78
N ASP A 165 21.28 -17.79 -22.34
CA ASP A 165 22.06 -18.40 -23.41
C ASP A 165 23.29 -19.15 -22.89
N SER A 166 23.35 -19.41 -21.57
CA SER A 166 24.52 -20.05 -20.97
C SER A 166 24.70 -21.49 -21.45
N SER A 167 25.90 -22.03 -21.23
CA SER A 167 26.20 -23.41 -21.57
C SER A 167 25.37 -24.35 -20.69
N GLY A 168 24.68 -25.30 -21.29
CA GLY A 168 23.82 -26.24 -20.58
C GLY A 168 22.62 -26.71 -21.40
N SER A 169 22.05 -27.85 -21.01
CA SER A 169 20.81 -28.33 -21.63
C SER A 169 19.65 -27.36 -21.36
N ILE A 170 18.64 -27.39 -22.22
CA ILE A 170 17.43 -26.58 -22.03
C ILE A 170 16.75 -26.86 -20.68
N GLY A 171 16.78 -28.11 -20.20
CA GLY A 171 16.25 -28.50 -18.89
C GLY A 171 16.96 -27.80 -17.71
N ARG A 172 18.29 -27.65 -17.76
CA ARG A 172 19.03 -26.91 -16.71
C ARG A 172 18.71 -25.41 -16.74
N ARG A 173 18.45 -24.87 -17.92
CA ARG A 173 18.04 -23.47 -18.09
C ARG A 173 16.64 -23.21 -17.56
N TYR A 174 15.69 -24.10 -17.86
CA TYR A 174 14.38 -24.07 -17.23
C TYR A 174 14.48 -24.21 -15.72
N ALA A 175 15.32 -25.11 -15.19
CA ALA A 175 15.47 -25.27 -13.75
C ALA A 175 15.90 -23.96 -13.07
N ARG A 176 16.90 -23.24 -13.60
CA ARG A 176 17.33 -21.94 -13.06
C ARG A 176 16.30 -20.83 -13.20
N ALA A 177 15.52 -20.83 -14.28
CA ALA A 177 14.44 -19.86 -14.47
C ALA A 177 13.27 -20.13 -13.53
N ASP A 178 12.86 -21.40 -13.41
CA ASP A 178 11.81 -21.86 -12.51
C ASP A 178 12.19 -21.58 -11.03
N GLU A 179 13.45 -21.81 -10.65
CA GLU A 179 13.99 -21.59 -9.29
C GLU A 179 13.84 -20.15 -8.79
N ILE A 180 13.96 -19.16 -9.68
CA ILE A 180 13.72 -17.75 -9.35
C ILE A 180 12.28 -17.28 -9.65
N GLY A 181 11.39 -18.22 -9.99
CA GLY A 181 9.97 -17.97 -10.20
C GLY A 181 9.62 -17.20 -11.47
N VAL A 182 10.44 -17.29 -12.54
CA VAL A 182 10.07 -16.71 -13.85
C VAL A 182 8.76 -17.36 -14.32
N ALA A 183 7.76 -16.54 -14.66
CA ALA A 183 6.41 -17.03 -14.94
C ALA A 183 6.33 -17.83 -16.25
N PHE A 184 6.96 -17.35 -17.31
CA PHE A 184 6.91 -17.96 -18.64
C PHE A 184 8.30 -18.12 -19.27
N GLY A 185 8.46 -19.11 -20.13
CA GLY A 185 9.69 -19.33 -20.89
C GLY A 185 9.42 -19.39 -22.39
N ILE A 186 10.08 -18.55 -23.17
CA ILE A 186 10.11 -18.66 -24.63
C ILE A 186 11.32 -19.48 -25.04
N THR A 187 11.12 -20.53 -25.83
CA THR A 187 12.21 -21.35 -26.36
C THR A 187 12.30 -21.26 -27.87
N ILE A 188 13.50 -20.92 -28.34
CA ILE A 188 13.84 -20.78 -29.76
C ILE A 188 14.55 -22.05 -30.18
N ASP A 189 13.97 -22.82 -31.10
CA ASP A 189 14.51 -24.11 -31.52
C ASP A 189 14.78 -24.16 -33.03
N PHE A 190 15.11 -25.34 -33.54
CA PHE A 190 15.42 -25.51 -34.96
C PHE A 190 14.20 -25.23 -35.85
N ASP A 191 12.97 -25.48 -35.38
CA ASP A 191 11.76 -25.13 -36.12
C ASP A 191 11.62 -23.60 -36.23
N THR A 192 12.02 -22.84 -35.21
CA THR A 192 12.03 -21.36 -35.29
C THR A 192 12.87 -20.86 -36.46
N VAL A 193 14.05 -21.45 -36.66
CA VAL A 193 15.00 -21.01 -37.69
C VAL A 193 14.65 -21.55 -39.08
N ASN A 194 14.17 -22.80 -39.14
CA ASN A 194 14.06 -23.52 -40.41
C ASN A 194 12.67 -23.46 -41.05
N LYS A 195 11.63 -23.06 -40.31
CA LYS A 195 10.26 -22.96 -40.83
C LYS A 195 9.85 -21.50 -41.06
N THR A 196 8.92 -21.33 -41.99
CA THR A 196 8.22 -20.07 -42.24
C THR A 196 6.71 -20.37 -42.19
N PRO A 197 5.93 -19.67 -41.36
CA PRO A 197 6.33 -18.56 -40.48
C PRO A 197 7.25 -18.98 -39.31
N HIS A 198 8.05 -18.03 -38.82
CA HIS A 198 8.96 -18.24 -37.69
C HIS A 198 8.16 -18.35 -36.38
N THR A 199 8.15 -19.53 -35.78
CA THR A 199 7.42 -19.82 -34.56
C THR A 199 8.35 -20.29 -33.44
N ALA A 200 8.02 -19.98 -32.19
CA ALA A 200 8.74 -20.41 -31.01
C ALA A 200 7.75 -20.98 -29.98
N THR A 201 8.26 -21.72 -28.99
CA THR A 201 7.38 -22.24 -27.94
C THR A 201 7.27 -21.27 -26.78
N LEU A 202 6.09 -21.19 -26.18
CA LEU A 202 5.85 -20.52 -24.91
C LEU A 202 5.52 -21.60 -23.88
N ARG A 203 6.24 -21.60 -22.76
CA ARG A 203 6.10 -22.54 -21.66
C ARG A 203 5.55 -21.85 -20.42
N ASP A 204 4.56 -22.45 -19.79
CA ASP A 204 4.13 -22.10 -18.43
C ASP A 204 5.02 -22.75 -17.38
N ARG A 205 5.40 -21.98 -16.35
CA ARG A 205 6.20 -22.47 -15.23
C ARG A 205 5.46 -23.57 -14.48
N ASP A 206 4.22 -23.37 -14.07
CA ASP A 206 3.58 -24.24 -13.07
C ASP A 206 3.27 -25.62 -13.66
N SER A 207 2.58 -25.65 -14.80
CA SER A 207 2.19 -26.87 -15.51
C SER A 207 3.33 -27.50 -16.32
N MET A 208 4.37 -26.73 -16.65
CA MET A 208 5.42 -27.09 -17.62
C MET A 208 4.92 -27.34 -19.05
N ARG A 209 3.63 -27.10 -19.33
CA ARG A 209 3.03 -27.27 -20.66
C ARG A 209 3.49 -26.16 -21.58
N GLN A 210 3.43 -26.44 -22.88
CA GLN A 210 3.95 -25.57 -23.92
C GLN A 210 2.93 -25.44 -25.05
N ILE A 211 2.84 -24.22 -25.59
CA ILE A 211 2.19 -23.94 -26.87
C ILE A 211 3.24 -23.46 -27.87
N ARG A 212 2.88 -23.42 -29.15
CA ARG A 212 3.70 -22.82 -30.21
C ARG A 212 2.94 -21.65 -30.85
N ALA A 213 3.61 -20.52 -30.99
CA ALA A 213 3.05 -19.32 -31.61
C ALA A 213 4.12 -18.60 -32.45
N GLU A 214 3.69 -17.67 -33.30
CA GLU A 214 4.60 -16.84 -34.07
C GLU A 214 5.46 -15.96 -33.14
N VAL A 215 6.74 -15.84 -33.48
CA VAL A 215 7.71 -15.04 -32.71
C VAL A 215 7.26 -13.59 -32.53
N SER A 216 6.54 -13.04 -33.52
CA SER A 216 5.95 -11.71 -33.53
C SER A 216 4.82 -11.51 -32.52
N GLU A 217 4.05 -12.57 -32.21
CA GLU A 217 2.88 -12.50 -31.33
C GLU A 217 3.24 -12.68 -29.85
N LEU A 218 4.25 -13.50 -29.57
CA LEU A 218 4.63 -13.90 -28.22
C LEU A 218 4.80 -12.74 -27.23
N PRO A 219 5.44 -11.60 -27.59
CA PRO A 219 5.56 -10.47 -26.67
C PRO A 219 4.23 -9.90 -26.19
N GLY A 220 3.21 -9.89 -27.06
CA GLY A 220 1.85 -9.45 -26.71
C GLY A 220 1.17 -10.44 -25.78
N VAL A 221 1.27 -11.74 -26.09
CA VAL A 221 0.70 -12.81 -25.25
C VAL A 221 1.29 -12.78 -23.84
N VAL A 222 2.62 -12.67 -23.72
CA VAL A 222 3.29 -12.61 -22.41
C VAL A 222 2.91 -11.34 -21.65
N ARG A 223 2.78 -10.19 -22.32
CA ARG A 223 2.30 -8.95 -21.70
C ARG A 223 0.91 -9.14 -21.12
N ASP A 224 0.01 -9.75 -21.88
CA ASP A 224 -1.40 -9.91 -21.48
C ASP A 224 -1.54 -10.90 -20.32
N LEU A 225 -0.74 -11.98 -20.31
CA LEU A 225 -0.59 -12.89 -19.16
C LEU A 225 0.00 -12.19 -17.94
N ALA A 226 1.03 -11.35 -18.12
CA ALA A 226 1.67 -10.62 -17.02
C ALA A 226 0.75 -9.55 -16.39
N ASN A 227 -0.21 -9.03 -17.15
CA ASN A 227 -1.20 -8.07 -16.69
C ASN A 227 -2.50 -8.72 -16.21
N ASP A 228 -2.56 -10.05 -16.13
CA ASP A 228 -3.76 -10.82 -15.71
C ASP A 228 -4.99 -10.53 -16.60
N THR A 229 -4.75 -10.17 -17.87
CA THR A 229 -5.79 -9.94 -18.89
C THR A 229 -6.04 -11.15 -19.78
N LEU A 230 -5.18 -12.16 -19.65
CA LEU A 230 -5.25 -13.44 -20.34
C LEU A 230 -4.76 -14.52 -19.35
N THR A 231 -5.41 -15.68 -19.35
CA THR A 231 -5.03 -16.83 -18.53
C THR A 231 -4.28 -17.88 -19.35
N TRP A 232 -3.54 -18.77 -18.67
CA TRP A 232 -2.86 -19.87 -19.37
C TRP A 232 -3.85 -20.83 -20.07
N ALA A 233 -5.03 -21.05 -19.49
CA ALA A 233 -6.06 -21.88 -20.10
C ALA A 233 -6.54 -21.30 -21.45
N GLU A 234 -6.80 -19.99 -21.51
CA GLU A 234 -7.18 -19.30 -22.75
C GLU A 234 -6.04 -19.33 -23.79
N VAL A 235 -4.79 -19.29 -23.34
CA VAL A 235 -3.62 -19.47 -24.23
C VAL A 235 -3.59 -20.86 -24.84
N GLU A 236 -3.87 -21.91 -24.06
CA GLU A 236 -3.93 -23.29 -24.57
C GLU A 236 -5.11 -23.54 -25.51
N GLU A 237 -6.22 -22.80 -25.35
CA GLU A 237 -7.35 -22.87 -26.28
C GLU A 237 -7.05 -22.15 -27.61
N LYS A 238 -6.29 -21.06 -27.55
CA LYS A 238 -6.00 -20.21 -28.73
C LYS A 238 -4.84 -20.72 -29.57
N TYR A 239 -3.84 -21.35 -28.95
CA TYR A 239 -2.58 -21.71 -29.61
C TYR A 239 -2.36 -23.23 -29.64
N PRO A 240 -1.73 -23.77 -30.69
CA PRO A 240 -1.47 -25.20 -30.78
C PRO A 240 -0.52 -25.65 -29.66
N ILE A 241 -0.90 -26.72 -28.96
CA ILE A 241 -0.08 -27.36 -27.94
C ILE A 241 1.17 -27.96 -28.60
N PHE A 242 2.32 -27.78 -27.97
CA PHE A 242 3.58 -28.29 -28.47
C PHE A 242 3.77 -29.77 -28.08
N GLU A 243 3.81 -30.64 -29.09
CA GLU A 243 4.03 -32.09 -28.92
C GLU A 243 5.48 -32.53 -29.20
N GLY A 244 6.29 -31.66 -29.82
CA GLY A 244 7.67 -31.92 -30.20
C GLY A 244 8.12 -31.04 -31.37
N GLN A 245 9.44 -30.95 -31.59
CA GLN A 245 9.99 -30.25 -32.77
C GLN A 245 10.10 -31.22 -33.95
N GLU A 246 9.86 -30.74 -35.18
CA GLU A 246 9.97 -31.57 -36.38
C GLU A 246 11.34 -31.48 -37.05
N CYS A 247 11.99 -30.31 -37.02
CA CYS A 247 13.34 -30.14 -37.54
C CYS A 247 14.39 -30.51 -36.48
N SER A 248 15.36 -31.32 -36.89
CA SER A 248 16.62 -31.51 -36.17
C SER A 248 17.72 -30.62 -36.75
N LYS A 249 18.90 -30.64 -36.11
CA LYS A 249 20.11 -30.02 -36.65
C LYS A 249 20.30 -30.42 -38.12
N LYS A 250 20.30 -29.45 -39.04
CA LYS A 250 20.79 -29.68 -40.41
C LYS A 250 22.29 -29.97 -40.31
N GLU A 251 22.73 -31.06 -40.93
CA GLU A 251 24.14 -31.47 -41.00
C GLU A 251 25.03 -30.36 -41.56
#